data_AF-A0A3M1I0V8-F1
#
_entry.id   AF-A0A3M1I0V8-F1
#
_cell.length_a   1.000
_cell.length_b   1.000
_cell.length_c   1.000
_cell.angle_alpha   90.00
_cell.angle_beta   90.00
_cell.angle_gamma   90.00
#
_symmetry.space_group_name_H-M   'P 1'
#
loop_
_entity.id
_entity.type
_entity.pdbx_description
1 polymer ?
#
loop_
_entity_poly.entity_id
_entity_poly.type
_entity_poly.pdbx_seq_one_letter_code
_entity_poly.pdbx_strand_id
1 'polypeptide(L)'
;MMRSIPHVIAFLLLILLVACGTTPDGGLPFFQPAATATLPGPNVTITSPPDAEAAVRAFLSAWKSEQYAVMYDMLTAVSQNAISKEDFIARYKEAMAAMSLETLDYEILSVLTNPYTAEVAFRVTYHT
;
A
#
# COMPACT_ATOMS: atom_id res chain seq x y z
N MET A 1 74.63 49.66 30.10
CA MET A 1 73.28 50.23 29.91
C MET A 1 72.61 49.40 28.82
N MET A 2 71.57 48.57 28.99
CA MET A 2 70.72 48.17 30.11
C MET A 2 70.16 46.77 29.75
N ARG A 3 70.17 45.83 30.69
CA ARG A 3 69.56 44.49 30.56
C ARG A 3 68.04 44.62 30.69
N SER A 4 67.33 44.78 29.58
CA SER A 4 65.86 44.94 29.54
C SER A 4 65.10 43.75 28.92
N ILE A 5 65.83 42.72 28.48
CA ILE A 5 65.28 41.50 27.84
C ILE A 5 64.34 40.67 28.75
N PRO A 6 64.43 40.62 30.11
CA PRO A 6 63.46 39.87 30.89
C PRO A 6 62.08 40.54 30.99
N HIS A 7 61.97 41.84 30.67
CA HIS A 7 60.70 42.57 30.74
C HIS A 7 59.86 42.38 29.47
N VAL A 8 60.50 42.13 28.31
CA VAL A 8 59.79 41.85 27.04
C VAL A 8 59.15 40.47 27.07
N ILE A 9 59.83 39.47 27.66
CA ILE A 9 59.29 38.11 27.80
C ILE A 9 58.17 38.08 28.85
N ALA A 10 58.30 38.81 29.96
CA ALA A 10 57.22 38.94 30.95
C ALA A 10 55.99 39.66 30.39
N PHE A 11 56.19 40.67 29.52
CA PHE A 11 55.10 41.37 28.84
C PHE A 11 54.41 40.46 27.80
N LEU A 12 55.16 39.65 27.06
CA LEU A 12 54.61 38.67 26.10
C LEU A 12 53.79 37.58 26.79
N LEU A 13 54.23 37.10 27.97
CA LEU A 13 53.51 36.11 28.76
C LEU A 13 52.21 36.67 29.37
N LEU A 14 52.15 37.97 29.70
CA LEU A 14 50.94 38.62 30.21
C LEU A 14 49.83 38.73 29.15
N ILE A 15 50.19 38.88 27.86
CA ILE A 15 49.22 39.00 26.76
C ILE A 15 48.53 37.66 26.46
N LEU A 16 49.22 36.53 26.66
CA LEU A 16 48.68 35.20 26.38
C LEU A 16 47.57 34.74 27.36
N LEU A 17 47.46 35.35 28.56
CA LEU A 17 46.40 35.03 29.52
C LEU A 17 45.09 35.82 29.30
N VAL A 18 45.07 36.81 28.40
CA VAL A 18 43.87 37.64 28.09
C VAL A 18 43.17 37.18 26.80
N ALA A 19 43.36 35.91 26.39
CA ALA A 19 42.64 35.33 25.25
C ALA A 19 41.41 34.50 25.66
N CYS A 20 41.14 34.35 26.96
CA CYS A 20 39.91 33.74 27.45
C CYS A 20 39.06 34.79 28.17
N GLY A 21 38.48 35.69 27.36
CA GLY A 21 37.44 36.63 27.76
C GLY A 21 36.25 36.44 26.83
N THR A 22 35.18 35.86 27.35
CA THR A 22 33.87 35.76 26.70
C THR A 22 33.31 37.16 26.43
N THR A 23 33.06 37.48 25.16
CA THR A 23 32.32 38.69 24.76
C THR A 23 30.92 38.32 24.25
N PRO A 24 29.87 39.02 24.72
CA PRO A 24 28.50 38.84 24.28
C PRO A 24 28.16 39.67 23.02
N ASP A 25 27.24 39.12 22.23
CA ASP A 25 26.35 39.73 21.22
C ASP A 25 26.88 40.82 20.25
N GLY A 26 26.93 40.46 18.97
CA GLY A 26 27.06 41.40 17.85
C GLY A 26 27.30 40.70 16.52
N GLY A 27 26.22 40.47 15.76
CA GLY A 27 26.18 39.60 14.58
C GLY A 27 27.11 39.94 13.42
N LEU A 28 27.62 38.90 12.77
CA LEU A 28 28.30 38.92 11.46
C LEU A 28 27.31 38.43 10.39
N PRO A 29 27.30 38.98 9.16
CA PRO A 29 26.46 38.47 8.08
C PRO A 29 27.09 37.17 7.56
N PHE A 30 26.64 36.04 8.10
CA PHE A 30 26.94 34.74 7.52
C PHE A 30 26.28 34.65 6.14
N PHE A 31 27.10 34.55 5.08
CA PHE A 31 26.62 34.05 3.80
C PHE A 31 26.19 32.59 4.00
N GLN A 32 24.89 32.37 4.15
CA GLN A 32 24.29 31.04 4.17
C GLN A 32 24.50 30.40 2.79
N PRO A 33 24.98 29.14 2.69
CA PRO A 33 24.94 28.41 1.44
C PRO A 33 23.48 28.35 0.97
N ALA A 34 23.20 28.78 -0.26
CA ALA A 34 21.86 28.68 -0.83
C ALA A 34 21.41 27.21 -0.76
N ALA A 35 20.28 26.95 -0.10
CA ALA A 35 19.69 25.62 -0.04
C ALA A 35 19.49 25.10 -1.46
N THR A 36 20.19 24.03 -1.84
CA THR A 36 19.91 23.33 -3.09
C THR A 36 18.50 22.74 -2.98
N ALA A 37 17.61 23.08 -3.91
CA ALA A 37 16.26 22.52 -3.95
C ALA A 37 16.37 20.99 -3.98
N THR A 38 15.98 20.34 -2.88
CA THR A 38 15.91 18.89 -2.80
C THR A 38 14.65 18.45 -3.53
N LEU A 39 14.80 17.54 -4.50
CA LEU A 39 13.65 16.95 -5.20
C LEU A 39 12.69 16.32 -4.18
N PRO A 40 11.35 16.41 -4.40
CA PRO A 40 10.40 15.70 -3.57
C PRO A 40 10.78 14.21 -3.49
N GLY A 41 10.74 13.63 -2.28
CA GLY A 41 10.97 12.20 -2.11
C GLY A 41 9.98 11.37 -2.93
N PRO A 42 10.34 10.13 -3.31
CA PRO A 42 9.46 9.26 -4.08
C PRO A 42 8.13 9.06 -3.35
N ASN A 43 7.03 9.42 -4.00
CA ASN A 43 5.68 9.16 -3.48
C ASN A 43 5.31 7.70 -3.78
N VAL A 44 5.33 6.85 -2.76
CA VAL A 44 4.93 5.43 -2.88
C VAL A 44 3.44 5.32 -2.57
N THR A 45 2.62 5.15 -3.60
CA THR A 45 1.21 4.82 -3.44
C THR A 45 1.05 3.31 -3.35
N ILE A 46 0.61 2.79 -2.19
CA ILE A 46 0.24 1.39 -2.02
C ILE A 46 -1.27 1.25 -2.26
N THR A 47 -1.64 0.68 -3.40
CA THR A 47 -3.02 0.27 -3.66
C THR A 47 -3.19 -1.17 -3.19
N SER A 48 -4.07 -1.41 -2.21
CA SER A 48 -4.41 -2.77 -1.81
C SER A 48 -5.26 -3.44 -2.90
N PRO A 49 -4.99 -4.69 -3.28
CA PRO A 49 -5.83 -5.40 -4.22
C PRO A 49 -7.25 -5.60 -3.66
N PRO A 50 -8.28 -5.67 -4.51
CA PRO A 50 -9.64 -6.01 -4.09
C PRO A 50 -9.70 -7.37 -3.37
N ASP A 51 -10.63 -7.52 -2.43
CA ASP A 51 -10.84 -8.78 -1.70
C ASP A 51 -11.50 -9.84 -2.59
N ALA A 52 -10.67 -10.72 -3.15
CA ALA A 52 -11.09 -11.79 -4.03
C ALA A 52 -11.90 -12.87 -3.30
N GLU A 53 -11.60 -13.12 -2.02
CA GLU A 53 -12.35 -14.10 -1.22
C GLU A 53 -13.79 -13.64 -1.04
N ALA A 54 -13.98 -12.37 -0.67
CA ALA A 54 -15.30 -11.78 -0.52
C ALA A 54 -16.11 -11.85 -1.82
N ALA A 55 -15.50 -11.58 -2.97
CA ALA A 55 -16.16 -11.66 -4.26
C ALA A 55 -16.63 -13.09 -4.59
N VAL A 56 -15.77 -14.10 -4.41
CA VAL A 56 -16.14 -15.51 -4.67
C VAL A 56 -17.17 -16.01 -3.66
N ARG A 57 -17.06 -15.60 -2.39
CA ARG A 57 -18.06 -15.92 -1.36
C ARG A 57 -19.43 -15.35 -1.72
N ALA A 58 -19.49 -14.12 -2.21
CA ALA A 58 -20.73 -13.51 -2.68
C ALA A 58 -21.32 -14.29 -3.87
N PHE A 59 -20.48 -14.67 -4.84
CA PHE A 59 -20.90 -15.48 -6.00
C PHE A 59 -21.47 -16.84 -5.60
N LEU A 60 -20.76 -17.59 -4.76
CA LEU A 60 -21.20 -18.91 -4.30
C LEU A 60 -22.44 -18.84 -3.41
N SER A 61 -22.58 -17.78 -2.61
CA SER A 61 -23.80 -17.54 -1.80
C SER A 61 -25.01 -17.22 -2.67
N ALA A 62 -24.82 -16.42 -3.73
CA ALA A 62 -25.87 -16.16 -4.72
C ALA A 62 -26.27 -17.45 -5.43
N TRP A 63 -25.32 -18.31 -5.80
CA TRP A 63 -25.62 -19.61 -6.40
C TRP A 63 -26.41 -20.51 -5.46
N LYS A 64 -25.97 -20.66 -4.20
CA LYS A 64 -26.70 -21.42 -3.18
C LYS A 64 -28.13 -20.93 -2.96
N SER A 65 -28.36 -19.63 -3.13
CA SER A 65 -29.67 -19.00 -2.98
C SER A 65 -30.46 -18.90 -4.30
N GLU A 66 -29.99 -19.56 -5.37
CA GLU A 66 -30.57 -19.53 -6.71
C GLU A 66 -30.71 -18.13 -7.34
N GLN A 67 -29.90 -17.17 -6.89
CA GLN A 67 -29.90 -15.79 -7.36
C GLN A 67 -29.00 -15.63 -8.61
N TYR A 68 -29.36 -16.32 -9.69
CA TYR A 68 -28.57 -16.36 -10.93
C TYR A 68 -28.39 -14.99 -11.60
N ALA A 69 -29.38 -14.10 -11.46
CA ALA A 69 -29.26 -12.73 -11.96
C ALA A 69 -28.14 -11.95 -11.26
N VAL A 70 -27.99 -12.15 -9.94
CA VAL A 70 -26.92 -11.54 -9.14
C VAL A 70 -25.57 -12.11 -9.54
N MET A 71 -25.49 -13.43 -9.76
CA MET A 71 -24.27 -14.09 -10.28
C MET A 71 -23.82 -13.48 -11.60
N TYR A 72 -24.74 -13.25 -12.53
CA TYR A 72 -24.44 -12.62 -13.81
C TYR A 72 -23.88 -11.19 -13.64
N ASP A 73 -24.46 -10.40 -12.74
CA ASP A 73 -24.04 -9.02 -12.49
C ASP A 73 -22.62 -8.94 -11.89
N MET A 74 -22.12 -10.03 -11.31
CA MET A 74 -20.74 -10.15 -10.78
C MET A 74 -19.71 -10.60 -11.83
N LEU A 75 -20.13 -10.93 -13.05
CA LEU A 75 -19.21 -11.31 -14.13
C LEU A 75 -18.44 -10.11 -14.67
N THR A 76 -17.32 -10.39 -15.33
CA THR A 76 -16.59 -9.36 -16.07
C THR A 76 -17.43 -8.82 -17.22
N ALA A 77 -17.20 -7.57 -17.62
CA ALA A 77 -17.88 -6.97 -18.78
C ALA A 77 -17.63 -7.77 -20.07
N VAL A 78 -16.46 -8.38 -20.22
CA VAL A 78 -16.15 -9.25 -21.37
C VAL A 78 -17.08 -10.47 -21.39
N SER A 79 -17.29 -11.11 -20.23
CA SER A 79 -18.22 -12.24 -20.11
C SER A 79 -19.67 -11.84 -20.37
N GLN A 80 -20.12 -10.69 -19.84
CA GLN A 80 -21.48 -10.17 -20.06
C GLN A 80 -21.73 -9.76 -21.53
N ASN A 81 -20.70 -9.32 -22.24
CA ASN A 81 -20.81 -9.03 -23.68
C ASN A 81 -20.82 -10.31 -24.53
N ALA A 82 -20.26 -11.40 -24.03
CA ALA A 82 -20.17 -12.68 -24.75
C ALA A 82 -21.37 -13.60 -24.50
N ILE A 83 -22.04 -13.48 -23.35
CA ILE A 83 -23.14 -14.35 -22.93
C ILE A 83 -24.27 -13.45 -22.45
N SER A 84 -25.49 -13.61 -22.99
CA SER A 84 -26.64 -12.84 -22.52
C SER A 84 -27.01 -13.22 -21.08
N LYS A 85 -27.67 -12.30 -20.37
CA LYS A 85 -28.16 -12.57 -19.02
C LYS A 85 -29.17 -13.71 -19.01
N GLU A 86 -30.04 -13.75 -20.02
CA GLU A 86 -31.04 -14.80 -20.20
C GLU A 86 -30.39 -16.18 -20.39
N ASP A 87 -29.39 -16.29 -21.27
CA ASP A 87 -28.70 -17.55 -21.55
C ASP A 87 -27.91 -18.06 -20.35
N PHE A 88 -27.26 -17.16 -19.60
CA PHE A 88 -26.56 -17.51 -18.37
C PHE A 88 -27.53 -18.09 -17.34
N ILE A 89 -28.67 -17.43 -17.12
CA ILE A 89 -29.69 -17.88 -16.16
C ILE A 89 -30.29 -19.21 -16.60
N ALA A 90 -30.64 -19.35 -17.89
CA ALA A 90 -31.21 -20.57 -18.43
C ALA A 90 -30.27 -21.76 -18.22
N ARG A 91 -28.98 -21.59 -18.55
CA ARG A 91 -27.97 -22.64 -18.41
C ARG A 91 -27.81 -23.14 -16.97
N TYR A 92 -27.78 -22.23 -15.98
CA TYR A 92 -27.71 -22.65 -14.57
C TYR A 92 -28.98 -23.37 -14.14
N LYS A 93 -30.17 -22.84 -14.45
CA LYS A 93 -31.46 -23.47 -14.10
C LYS A 93 -31.59 -24.87 -14.69
N GLU A 94 -31.27 -25.03 -15.98
CA GLU A 94 -31.30 -26.32 -16.67
C GLU A 94 -30.36 -27.33 -16.02
N ALA A 95 -29.13 -26.92 -15.67
CA ALA A 95 -28.17 -27.78 -15.01
C ALA A 95 -28.66 -28.26 -13.63
N MET A 96 -29.22 -27.35 -12.82
CA MET A 96 -29.73 -27.72 -11.48
C MET A 96 -30.97 -28.63 -11.59
N ALA A 97 -31.86 -28.35 -12.53
CA ALA A 97 -33.04 -29.18 -12.79
C ALA A 97 -32.65 -30.57 -13.30
N ALA A 98 -31.67 -30.68 -14.20
CA ALA A 98 -31.20 -31.96 -14.73
C ALA A 98 -30.60 -32.87 -13.65
N MET A 99 -30.01 -32.28 -12.62
CA MET A 99 -29.47 -33.00 -11.46
C MET A 99 -30.53 -33.29 -10.38
N SER A 100 -31.74 -32.72 -10.49
CA SER A 100 -32.72 -32.68 -9.40
C SER A 100 -32.13 -32.10 -8.10
N LEU A 101 -31.34 -31.03 -8.21
CA LEU A 101 -30.65 -30.45 -7.07
C LEU A 101 -31.64 -29.95 -6.01
N GLU A 102 -31.50 -30.43 -4.77
CA GLU A 102 -32.23 -29.92 -3.61
C GLU A 102 -31.51 -28.72 -2.97
N THR A 103 -30.20 -28.85 -2.76
CA THR A 103 -29.37 -27.78 -2.21
C THR A 103 -27.90 -28.00 -2.52
N LEU A 104 -27.07 -26.97 -2.32
CA LEU A 104 -25.62 -27.07 -2.45
C LEU A 104 -24.92 -26.42 -1.26
N ASP A 105 -23.76 -26.95 -0.93
CA ASP A 105 -22.81 -26.36 -0.01
C ASP A 105 -21.52 -26.01 -0.73
N TYR A 106 -20.82 -25.00 -0.20
CA TYR A 106 -19.54 -24.60 -0.75
C TYR A 106 -18.51 -24.33 0.36
N GLU A 107 -17.25 -24.50 0.01
CA GLU A 107 -16.10 -24.22 0.88
C GLU A 107 -15.02 -23.51 0.06
N ILE A 108 -14.48 -22.42 0.59
CA ILE A 108 -13.28 -21.77 0.02
C ILE A 108 -12.06 -22.45 0.62
N LEU A 109 -11.17 -22.94 -0.24
CA LEU A 109 -10.01 -23.75 0.14
C LEU A 109 -8.75 -22.90 0.27
N SER A 110 -8.55 -21.96 -0.65
CA SER A 110 -7.40 -21.06 -0.63
C SER A 110 -7.62 -19.83 -1.53
N VAL A 111 -6.84 -18.79 -1.26
CA VAL A 111 -6.80 -17.54 -2.04
C VAL A 111 -5.35 -17.25 -2.41
N LEU A 112 -5.10 -17.01 -3.69
CA LEU A 112 -3.82 -16.58 -4.22
C LEU A 112 -3.99 -15.20 -4.85
N THR A 113 -3.38 -14.18 -4.25
CA THR A 113 -3.46 -12.80 -4.73
C THR A 113 -2.12 -12.36 -5.34
N ASN A 114 -2.19 -11.88 -6.58
CA ASN A 114 -1.12 -11.20 -7.29
C ASN A 114 -1.50 -9.70 -7.42
N PRO A 115 -0.56 -8.76 -7.58
CA PRO A 115 -0.83 -7.33 -7.77
C PRO A 115 -1.99 -6.96 -8.70
N TYR A 116 -2.26 -7.76 -9.75
CA TYR A 116 -3.31 -7.47 -10.74
C TYR A 116 -4.39 -8.54 -10.88
N THR A 117 -4.19 -9.72 -10.30
CA THR A 117 -5.10 -10.86 -10.46
C THR A 117 -5.20 -11.63 -9.16
N ALA A 118 -6.31 -12.31 -8.95
CA ALA A 118 -6.47 -13.20 -7.80
C ALA A 118 -7.20 -14.47 -8.25
N GLU A 119 -6.82 -15.58 -7.63
CA GLU A 119 -7.43 -16.89 -7.84
C GLU A 119 -7.93 -17.43 -6.51
N VAL A 120 -9.11 -18.04 -6.52
CA VAL A 120 -9.72 -18.64 -5.33
C VAL A 120 -10.07 -20.07 -5.65
N ALA A 121 -9.47 -21.01 -4.92
CA ALA A 121 -9.84 -22.41 -5.00
C ALA A 121 -11.06 -22.66 -4.11
N PHE A 122 -12.07 -23.34 -4.62
CA PHE A 122 -13.27 -23.69 -3.88
C PHE A 122 -13.75 -25.11 -4.20
N ARG A 123 -14.58 -25.65 -3.31
CA ARG A 123 -15.29 -26.93 -3.48
C ARG A 123 -16.78 -26.67 -3.43
N VAL A 124 -17.54 -27.35 -4.27
CA VAL A 124 -19.01 -27.39 -4.21
C VAL A 124 -19.44 -28.84 -3.96
N THR A 125 -20.36 -29.03 -3.02
CA THR A 125 -21.01 -30.32 -2.74
C THR A 125 -22.49 -30.18 -3.07
N TYR A 126 -22.99 -31.02 -3.97
CA TYR A 126 -24.39 -31.05 -4.38
C TYR A 126 -25.16 -32.08 -3.57
N HIS A 127 -26.38 -31.73 -3.19
CA HIS A 127 -27.34 -32.64 -2.54
C HIS A 127 -28.56 -32.75 -3.46
N THR A 128 -28.84 -33.97 -3.91
CA THR A 128 -29.81 -34.32 -4.97
C THR A 128 -30.65 -35.53 -4.55
#